data_AF-A0A969Z4D0-F1
#
_entry.id   AF-A0A969Z4D0-F1
#
_cell.length_a   1.000
_cell.length_b   1.000
_cell.length_c   1.000
_cell.angle_alpha   90.00
_cell.angle_beta   90.00
_cell.angle_gamma   90.00
#
_symmetry.space_group_name_H-M   'P 1'
#
loop_
_entity.id
_entity.type
_entity.pdbx_description
1 polymer ?
#
loop_
_entity_poly.entity_id
_entity_poly.type
_entity_poly.pdbx_seq_one_letter_code
_entity_poly.pdbx_strand_id
1 'polypeptide(L)'
;LSTITIAKLNEDFFYLLRLLGKFIIPGVVGFGLLAGLYTARVAKGQGQATLDDSIADDPEVEKETWAGITIRALKVFLFVMALTFLGQGFTPLIDKYILTLDYRLLYWVNSISAVLDNATLAAAEISNKMSIMQIEAILMGLIIAGGMLIPGNIPNIIAASKLKITSTEWAKIGLPIGVITMALFYVILFVI
;
A
#
# COMPACT_ATOMS: atom_id res chain seq x y z
N LEU A 1 -6.69 2.42 0.43
CA LEU A 1 -5.84 3.47 1.01
C LEU A 1 -6.29 4.86 0.56
N SER A 2 -6.04 5.26 -0.70
CA SER A 2 -6.29 6.62 -1.20
C SER A 2 -7.68 7.19 -0.90
N THR A 3 -8.74 6.42 -1.16
CA THR A 3 -10.14 6.83 -0.90
C THR A 3 -10.40 7.17 0.57
N ILE A 4 -9.86 6.38 1.50
CA ILE A 4 -10.05 6.60 2.93
C ILE A 4 -9.26 7.83 3.40
N THR A 5 -8.04 7.99 2.89
CA THR A 5 -7.20 9.15 3.23
C THR A 5 -7.86 10.46 2.79
N ILE A 6 -8.33 10.57 1.53
CA ILE A 6 -9.00 11.80 1.07
C ILE A 6 -10.31 12.06 1.84
N ALA A 7 -11.06 11.00 2.18
CA ALA A 7 -12.28 11.14 2.98
C ALA A 7 -11.99 11.63 4.40
N LYS A 8 -10.89 11.16 5.02
CA LYS A 8 -10.46 11.56 6.38
C LYS A 8 -9.91 12.98 6.43
N LEU A 9 -9.19 13.39 5.39
CA LEU A 9 -8.63 14.74 5.28
C LEU A 9 -9.66 15.74 4.75
N ASN A 10 -10.78 15.26 4.19
CA ASN A 10 -11.78 16.06 3.50
C ASN A 10 -11.17 16.87 2.35
N GLU A 11 -10.36 16.19 1.54
CA GLU A 11 -9.57 16.76 0.44
C GLU A 11 -10.06 16.28 -0.93
N ASP A 12 -9.67 16.99 -1.99
CA ASP A 12 -10.04 16.60 -3.35
C ASP A 12 -9.24 15.41 -3.89
N PHE A 13 -9.74 14.84 -5.00
CA PHE A 13 -9.19 13.65 -5.64
C PHE A 13 -7.69 13.74 -5.97
N PHE A 14 -7.20 14.92 -6.35
CA PHE A 14 -5.80 15.11 -6.78
C PHE A 14 -4.86 15.47 -5.62
N TYR A 15 -5.37 15.60 -4.39
CA TYR A 15 -4.58 15.96 -3.22
C TYR A 15 -3.37 15.05 -3.02
N LEU A 16 -3.56 13.74 -3.03
CA LEU A 16 -2.48 12.77 -2.81
C LEU A 16 -1.42 12.81 -3.92
N LEU A 17 -1.81 13.12 -5.16
CA LEU A 17 -0.87 13.29 -6.26
C LEU A 17 0.00 14.53 -6.05
N ARG A 18 -0.59 15.64 -5.60
CA ARG A 18 0.16 16.87 -5.29
C ARG A 18 1.06 16.69 -4.08
N LEU A 19 0.60 15.96 -3.07
CA LEU A 19 1.33 15.72 -1.83
C LEU A 19 2.51 14.75 -2.03
N LEU A 20 2.22 13.55 -2.54
CA LEU A 20 3.19 12.45 -2.57
C LEU A 20 3.81 12.21 -3.95
N GLY A 21 3.30 12.85 -5.01
CA GLY A 21 3.75 12.59 -6.39
C GLY A 21 5.25 12.76 -6.59
N LYS A 22 5.86 13.77 -5.93
CA LYS A 22 7.32 14.01 -5.97
C LYS A 22 8.15 12.84 -5.41
N PHE A 23 7.59 12.02 -4.53
CA PHE A 23 8.24 10.86 -3.94
C PHE A 23 7.86 9.56 -4.65
N ILE A 24 6.56 9.38 -4.95
CA ILE A 24 6.01 8.15 -5.50
C ILE A 24 6.41 7.96 -6.95
N ILE A 25 6.36 9.01 -7.79
CA ILE A 25 6.65 8.87 -9.22
C ILE A 25 8.11 8.41 -9.44
N PRO A 26 9.14 9.07 -8.87
CA PRO A 26 10.51 8.56 -8.99
C PRO A 26 10.71 7.18 -8.38
N GLY A 27 10.06 6.90 -7.25
CA GLY A 27 10.11 5.58 -6.60
C GLY A 27 9.59 4.47 -7.50
N VAL A 28 8.41 4.64 -8.10
CA VAL A 28 7.80 3.66 -9.02
C VAL A 28 8.69 3.46 -10.26
N VAL A 29 9.22 4.53 -10.84
CA VAL A 29 10.16 4.44 -11.98
C VAL A 29 11.41 3.68 -11.57
N GLY A 30 12.00 3.99 -10.41
CA GLY A 30 13.18 3.31 -9.88
C GLY A 30 12.95 1.81 -9.67
N PHE A 31 11.86 1.42 -9.01
CA PHE A 31 11.51 0.00 -8.83
C PHE A 31 11.19 -0.70 -10.15
N GLY A 32 10.53 -0.01 -11.09
CA GLY A 32 10.26 -0.55 -12.43
C GLY A 32 11.55 -0.85 -13.20
N LEU A 33 12.53 0.06 -13.16
CA LEU A 33 13.83 -0.15 -13.77
C LEU A 33 14.61 -1.29 -13.09
N LEU A 34 14.62 -1.34 -11.75
CA LEU A 34 15.27 -2.42 -11.01
C LEU A 34 14.67 -3.79 -11.35
N ALA A 35 13.34 -3.87 -11.39
CA ALA A 35 12.62 -5.09 -11.77
C ALA A 35 12.96 -5.50 -13.21
N GLY A 36 12.93 -4.56 -14.17
CA GLY A 36 13.26 -4.82 -15.57
C GLY A 36 14.71 -5.26 -15.79
N LEU A 37 15.67 -4.67 -15.07
CA LEU A 37 17.07 -5.08 -15.15
C LEU A 37 17.29 -6.48 -14.53
N TYR A 38 16.62 -6.76 -13.41
CA TYR A 38 16.69 -8.06 -12.75
C TYR A 38 16.15 -9.17 -13.67
N THR A 39 14.96 -8.98 -14.24
CA THR A 39 14.37 -9.96 -15.17
C THR A 39 15.19 -10.14 -16.43
N ALA A 40 15.70 -9.05 -17.03
CA ALA A 40 16.58 -9.12 -18.20
C ALA A 40 17.89 -9.87 -17.91
N ARG A 41 18.45 -9.73 -16.71
CA ARG A 41 19.68 -10.44 -16.30
C ARG A 41 19.42 -11.95 -16.10
N VAL A 42 18.31 -12.30 -15.45
CA VAL A 42 17.90 -13.69 -15.24
C VAL A 42 17.61 -14.37 -16.60
N ALA A 43 16.91 -13.70 -17.50
CA ALA A 43 16.59 -14.19 -18.85
C ALA A 43 17.83 -14.37 -19.76
N LYS A 44 18.94 -13.68 -19.48
CA LYS A 44 20.22 -13.90 -20.18
C LYS A 44 21.04 -15.06 -19.61
N GLY A 45 20.81 -15.45 -18.35
CA GLY A 45 21.55 -16.52 -17.66
C GLY A 45 20.90 -17.91 -17.78
N GLN A 46 19.60 -17.96 -18.04
CA GLN A 46 18.87 -19.17 -18.37
C GLN A 46 18.43 -19.05 -19.83
N GLY A 47 18.90 -19.96 -20.69
CA GLY A 47 18.47 -20.01 -22.09
C GLY A 47 16.96 -19.94 -22.15
N GLN A 48 16.47 -18.90 -22.83
CA GLN A 48 15.09 -18.59 -23.17
C GLN A 48 14.07 -19.49 -22.45
N ALA A 49 13.77 -19.18 -21.19
CA ALA A 49 12.56 -19.68 -20.57
C ALA A 49 11.42 -19.16 -21.45
N THR A 50 10.87 -20.05 -22.27
CA THR A 50 9.62 -19.82 -22.99
C THR A 50 8.65 -19.29 -21.96
N LEU A 51 8.14 -18.07 -22.20
CA LEU A 51 6.90 -17.62 -21.58
C LEU A 51 5.90 -18.70 -21.93
N ASP A 52 5.62 -19.59 -20.98
CA ASP A 52 4.51 -20.50 -21.12
C ASP A 52 3.29 -19.58 -21.04
N ASP A 53 2.71 -19.30 -22.20
CA ASP A 53 1.53 -18.46 -22.41
C ASP A 53 0.27 -19.12 -21.84
N SER A 54 0.42 -20.04 -20.88
CA SER A 54 -0.65 -20.46 -20.00
C SER A 54 -0.92 -19.34 -18.99
N ILE A 55 -1.41 -18.20 -19.48
CA ILE A 55 -2.52 -17.54 -18.81
C ILE A 55 -3.64 -18.58 -18.86
N ALA A 56 -3.61 -19.49 -17.88
CA ALA A 56 -4.70 -20.41 -17.65
C ALA A 56 -5.93 -19.54 -17.48
N ASP A 57 -6.87 -19.71 -18.42
CA ASP A 57 -8.24 -19.24 -18.33
C ASP A 57 -8.66 -19.31 -16.86
N ASP A 58 -9.04 -18.16 -16.29
CA ASP A 58 -9.76 -18.17 -15.03
C ASP A 58 -11.07 -18.94 -15.30
N PRO A 59 -11.31 -20.10 -14.66
CA PRO A 59 -12.56 -20.79 -14.84
C PRO A 59 -13.59 -20.04 -14.00
N GLU A 60 -14.16 -19.00 -14.60
CA GLU A 60 -15.46 -18.37 -14.33
C GLU A 60 -15.41 -16.92 -14.82
N VAL A 61 -15.50 -16.75 -16.14
CA VAL A 61 -16.26 -15.61 -16.67
C VAL A 61 -17.73 -15.88 -16.31
N GLU A 62 -18.07 -15.73 -15.03
CA GLU A 62 -19.47 -15.57 -14.63
C GLU A 62 -20.01 -14.44 -15.50
N LYS A 63 -21.05 -14.73 -16.30
CA LYS A 63 -21.73 -13.71 -17.09
C LYS A 63 -22.09 -12.56 -16.15
N GLU A 64 -21.41 -11.42 -16.28
CA GLU A 64 -21.60 -10.28 -15.40
C GLU A 64 -23.06 -9.84 -15.50
N THR A 65 -23.82 -10.17 -14.47
CA THR A 65 -25.23 -9.77 -14.40
C THR A 65 -25.29 -8.41 -13.73
N TRP A 66 -26.10 -7.48 -14.24
CA TRP A 66 -26.29 -6.14 -13.65
C TRP A 66 -26.58 -6.19 -12.13
N ALA A 67 -27.31 -7.21 -11.67
CA ALA A 67 -27.56 -7.46 -10.25
C ALA A 67 -26.27 -7.79 -9.48
N GLY A 68 -25.37 -8.60 -10.05
CA GLY A 68 -24.07 -8.93 -9.45
C GLY A 68 -23.16 -7.71 -9.34
N ILE A 69 -23.11 -6.88 -10.39
CA ILE A 69 -22.36 -5.60 -10.37
C ILE A 69 -22.90 -4.69 -9.25
N THR A 70 -24.23 -4.57 -9.17
CA THR A 70 -24.90 -3.72 -8.15
C THR A 70 -24.60 -4.21 -6.73
N ILE A 71 -24.72 -5.51 -6.47
CA ILE A 71 -24.43 -6.10 -5.16
C ILE A 71 -22.95 -5.91 -4.78
N ARG A 72 -22.03 -6.09 -5.73
CA ARG A 72 -20.60 -5.89 -5.50
C ARG A 72 -20.29 -4.43 -5.18
N ALA A 73 -20.85 -3.49 -5.95
CA ALA A 73 -20.72 -2.06 -5.69
C ALA A 73 -21.26 -1.68 -4.31
N LEU A 74 -22.42 -2.21 -3.91
CA LEU A 74 -22.99 -2.00 -2.58
C LEU A 74 -22.08 -2.53 -1.47
N LYS A 75 -21.49 -3.72 -1.63
CA LYS A 75 -20.52 -4.27 -0.66
C LYS A 75 -19.30 -3.39 -0.50
N VAL A 76 -18.73 -2.88 -1.61
CA VAL A 76 -17.59 -1.95 -1.57
C VAL A 76 -17.99 -0.64 -0.88
N PHE A 77 -19.17 -0.10 -1.17
CA PHE A 77 -19.68 1.10 -0.50
C PHE A 77 -19.84 0.91 1.00
N LEU A 78 -20.49 -0.17 1.44
CA LEU A 78 -20.66 -0.49 2.86
C LEU A 78 -19.31 -0.70 3.56
N PHE A 79 -18.35 -1.32 2.89
CA PHE A 79 -16.99 -1.47 3.42
C PHE A 79 -16.29 -0.12 3.62
N VAL A 80 -16.34 0.77 2.62
CA VAL A 80 -15.77 2.12 2.73
C VAL A 80 -16.48 2.93 3.82
N MET A 81 -17.81 2.84 3.93
CA MET A 81 -18.55 3.47 5.02
C MET A 81 -18.13 2.94 6.39
N ALA A 82 -18.02 1.61 6.54
CA ALA A 82 -17.60 0.98 7.79
C ALA A 82 -16.19 1.44 8.21
N LEU A 83 -15.24 1.50 7.28
CA LEU A 83 -13.90 2.02 7.55
C LEU A 83 -13.91 3.51 7.92
N THR A 84 -14.79 4.30 7.27
CA THR A 84 -14.97 5.72 7.60
C THR A 84 -15.46 5.90 9.04
N PHE A 85 -16.47 5.13 9.44
CA PHE A 85 -16.99 5.15 10.82
C PHE A 85 -16.01 4.58 11.83
N LEU A 86 -15.27 3.52 11.50
CA LEU A 86 -14.19 3.00 12.33
C LEU A 86 -13.15 4.09 12.61
N GLY A 87 -12.77 4.84 11.58
CA GLY A 87 -11.86 5.97 11.72
C GLY A 87 -12.43 7.11 12.57
N GLN A 88 -13.74 7.34 12.58
CA GLN A 88 -14.38 8.28 13.51
C GLN A 88 -14.37 7.73 14.95
N GLY A 89 -14.64 6.43 15.13
CA GLY A 89 -14.58 5.75 16.43
C GLY A 89 -13.20 5.80 17.09
N PHE A 90 -12.12 5.84 16.29
CA PHE A 90 -10.75 5.98 16.81
C PHE A 90 -10.33 7.42 17.13
N THR A 91 -11.15 8.44 16.86
CA THR A 91 -10.80 9.86 17.12
C THR A 91 -10.26 10.11 18.55
N PRO A 92 -10.86 9.56 19.63
CA PRO A 92 -10.33 9.77 20.98
C PRO A 92 -8.92 9.18 21.19
N LEU A 93 -8.62 8.06 20.54
CA LEU A 93 -7.30 7.42 20.59
C LEU A 93 -6.28 8.24 19.79
N ILE A 94 -6.66 8.68 18.58
CA ILE A 94 -5.83 9.51 17.70
C ILE A 94 -5.45 10.81 18.39
N ASP A 95 -6.45 11.53 18.91
CA ASP A 95 -6.25 12.85 19.52
C ASP A 95 -5.35 12.77 20.75
N LYS A 96 -5.45 11.69 21.54
CA LYS A 96 -4.67 11.51 22.77
C LYS A 96 -3.25 11.02 22.53
N TYR A 97 -3.07 10.05 21.61
CA TYR A 97 -1.82 9.30 21.51
C TYR A 97 -1.10 9.44 20.17
N ILE A 98 -1.79 9.73 19.07
CA ILE A 98 -1.16 9.75 17.74
C ILE A 98 -0.77 11.19 17.36
N LEU A 99 -1.63 12.18 17.62
CA LEU A 99 -1.35 13.59 17.27
C LEU A 99 -0.10 14.16 17.97
N THR A 100 0.20 13.67 19.17
CA THR A 100 1.32 14.11 19.99
C THR A 100 2.65 13.43 19.62
N LEU A 101 2.61 12.40 18.75
CA LEU A 101 3.82 11.71 18.32
C LEU A 101 4.57 12.53 17.29
N ASP A 102 5.90 12.46 17.42
CA ASP A 102 6.82 12.97 16.42
C ASP A 102 6.60 12.25 15.09
N TYR A 103 6.57 13.01 14.00
CA TYR A 103 6.31 12.48 12.65
C TYR A 103 7.35 11.44 12.22
N ARG A 104 8.60 11.52 12.72
CA ARG A 104 9.65 10.53 12.43
C ARG A 104 9.35 9.20 13.10
N LEU A 105 8.72 9.23 14.28
CA LEU A 105 8.27 8.02 14.97
C LEU A 105 7.06 7.42 14.26
N LEU A 106 6.09 8.25 13.85
CA LEU A 106 4.92 7.80 13.07
C LEU A 106 5.33 7.07 11.79
N TYR A 107 6.37 7.55 11.11
CA TYR A 107 6.94 6.88 9.94
C TYR A 107 7.37 5.44 10.22
N TRP A 108 8.13 5.23 11.31
CA TRP A 108 8.65 3.90 11.66
C TRP A 108 7.60 2.99 12.29
N VAL A 109 6.73 3.52 13.15
CA VAL A 109 5.62 2.74 13.74
C VAL A 109 4.73 2.17 12.65
N ASN A 110 4.56 2.89 11.54
CA ASN A 110 3.83 2.41 10.37
C ASN A 110 4.48 1.22 9.66
N SER A 111 5.66 0.74 10.07
CA SER A 111 6.16 -0.57 9.64
C SER A 111 5.22 -1.73 10.03
N ILE A 112 4.36 -1.53 11.04
CA ILE A 112 3.30 -2.48 11.41
C ILE A 112 2.34 -2.77 10.23
N SER A 113 2.23 -1.84 9.29
CA SER A 113 1.48 -2.01 8.03
C SER A 113 2.03 -3.12 7.13
N ALA A 114 3.21 -3.68 7.43
CA ALA A 114 3.68 -4.90 6.78
C ALA A 114 2.81 -6.12 7.11
N VAL A 115 2.05 -6.09 8.21
CA VAL A 115 1.19 -7.21 8.63
C VAL A 115 -0.29 -6.81 8.67
N LEU A 116 -0.58 -5.54 8.98
CA LEU A 116 -1.94 -5.00 9.07
C LEU A 116 -2.38 -4.31 7.78
N ASP A 117 -3.69 -4.21 7.56
CA ASP A 117 -4.25 -3.57 6.37
C ASP A 117 -4.03 -2.04 6.35
N ASN A 118 -3.40 -1.55 5.28
CA ASN A 118 -3.07 -0.13 5.11
C ASN A 118 -4.29 0.80 5.17
N ALA A 119 -5.44 0.38 4.61
CA ALA A 119 -6.63 1.22 4.61
C ALA A 119 -7.23 1.34 6.02
N THR A 120 -7.15 0.28 6.80
CA THR A 120 -7.55 0.23 8.20
C THR A 120 -6.65 1.10 9.08
N LEU A 121 -5.32 1.00 8.92
CA LEU A 121 -4.38 1.87 9.64
C LEU A 121 -4.55 3.33 9.27
N ALA A 122 -4.72 3.65 7.98
CA ALA A 122 -5.03 5.01 7.56
C ALA A 122 -6.33 5.55 8.18
N ALA A 123 -7.36 4.72 8.31
CA ALA A 123 -8.59 5.11 9.02
C ALA A 123 -8.33 5.35 10.52
N ALA A 124 -7.49 4.53 11.14
CA ALA A 124 -7.21 4.58 12.57
C ALA A 124 -6.18 5.65 12.97
N GLU A 125 -5.36 6.14 12.04
CA GLU A 125 -4.27 7.08 12.36
C GLU A 125 -4.48 8.47 11.77
N ILE A 126 -5.02 8.60 10.55
CA ILE A 126 -5.08 9.89 9.85
C ILE A 126 -6.20 10.77 10.41
N SER A 127 -5.85 12.04 10.63
CA SER A 127 -6.74 13.10 11.08
C SER A 127 -6.47 14.41 10.35
N ASN A 128 -7.52 15.20 10.12
CA ASN A 128 -7.43 16.54 9.52
C ASN A 128 -6.73 17.58 10.43
N LYS A 129 -6.44 17.24 11.68
CA LYS A 129 -5.68 18.08 12.63
C LYS A 129 -4.16 17.92 12.48
N MET A 130 -3.71 16.96 11.67
CA MET A 130 -2.29 16.65 11.51
C MET A 130 -1.59 17.68 10.63
N SER A 131 -0.30 17.89 10.90
CA SER A 131 0.56 18.64 9.99
C SER A 131 0.80 17.85 8.70
N ILE A 132 1.16 18.58 7.63
CA ILE A 132 1.53 17.98 6.34
C ILE A 132 2.64 16.94 6.52
N MET A 133 3.65 17.22 7.36
CA MET A 133 4.75 16.28 7.63
C MET A 133 4.28 14.99 8.30
N GLN A 134 3.31 15.05 9.21
CA GLN A 134 2.73 13.85 9.83
C GLN A 134 1.96 13.02 8.80
N ILE A 135 1.18 13.67 7.93
CA ILE A 135 0.43 12.99 6.86
C ILE A 135 1.39 12.34 5.86
N GLU A 136 2.42 13.06 5.40
CA GLU A 136 3.45 12.52 4.52
C GLU A 136 4.17 11.33 5.18
N ALA A 137 4.56 11.46 6.45
CA ALA A 137 5.24 10.39 7.18
C ALA A 137 4.37 9.12 7.32
N ILE A 138 3.11 9.26 7.73
CA ILE A 138 2.18 8.13 7.84
C ILE A 138 2.01 7.47 6.48
N LEU A 139 1.68 8.25 5.45
CA LEU A 139 1.36 7.68 4.13
C LEU A 139 2.57 7.01 3.49
N MET A 140 3.76 7.62 3.56
CA MET A 140 4.99 7.02 3.04
C MET A 140 5.36 5.74 3.82
N GLY A 141 5.20 5.75 5.14
CA GLY A 141 5.39 4.56 5.97
C GLY A 141 4.46 3.42 5.57
N LEU A 142 3.14 3.69 5.49
CA LEU A 142 2.12 2.72 5.09
C LEU A 142 2.39 2.13 3.69
N ILE A 143 2.69 2.99 2.70
CA ILE A 143 2.91 2.57 1.31
C ILE A 143 4.12 1.65 1.20
N ILE A 144 5.25 2.03 1.81
CA ILE A 144 6.49 1.25 1.72
C ILE A 144 6.36 -0.06 2.53
N ALA A 145 5.90 0.03 3.77
CA ALA A 145 5.77 -1.12 4.65
C ALA A 145 4.74 -2.14 4.15
N GLY A 146 3.63 -1.68 3.58
CA GLY A 146 2.61 -2.56 2.99
C GLY A 146 3.10 -3.39 1.79
N GLY A 147 4.30 -3.14 1.27
CA GLY A 147 4.94 -3.98 0.25
C GLY A 147 5.82 -5.11 0.81
N MET A 148 6.14 -5.08 2.11
CA MET A 148 7.17 -5.96 2.70
C MET A 148 6.74 -7.43 2.80
N LEU A 149 5.47 -7.67 3.15
CA LEU A 149 4.93 -9.01 3.31
C LEU A 149 3.61 -9.16 2.53
N ILE A 150 3.15 -10.40 2.39
CA ILE A 150 1.88 -10.73 1.75
C ILE A 150 0.65 -10.24 2.54
N PRO A 151 0.50 -10.53 3.86
CA PRO A 151 -0.67 -10.08 4.61
C PRO A 151 -0.73 -8.55 4.71
N GLY A 152 -1.94 -7.99 4.81
CA GLY A 152 -2.15 -6.55 4.93
C GLY A 152 -2.27 -5.79 3.61
N ASN A 153 -2.02 -6.43 2.47
CA ASN A 153 -2.14 -5.77 1.16
C ASN A 153 -2.78 -6.68 0.10
N ILE A 154 -3.96 -6.30 -0.38
CA ILE A 154 -4.77 -7.08 -1.34
C ILE A 154 -3.98 -7.39 -2.63
N PRO A 155 -3.36 -6.41 -3.31
CA PRO A 155 -2.43 -6.67 -4.42
C PRO A 155 -1.39 -7.77 -4.15
N ASN A 156 -0.74 -7.77 -2.97
CA ASN A 156 0.28 -8.78 -2.64
C ASN A 156 -0.36 -10.17 -2.47
N ILE A 157 -1.54 -10.25 -1.84
CA ILE A 157 -2.30 -11.50 -1.68
C ILE A 157 -2.66 -12.10 -3.04
N ILE A 158 -3.15 -11.27 -3.97
CA ILE A 158 -3.53 -11.72 -5.33
C ILE A 158 -2.27 -12.16 -6.10
N ALA A 159 -1.20 -11.37 -6.07
CA ALA A 159 0.04 -11.67 -6.78
C ALA A 159 0.67 -12.97 -6.27
N ALA A 160 0.78 -13.15 -4.95
CA ALA A 160 1.31 -14.37 -4.36
C ALA A 160 0.45 -15.60 -4.67
N SER A 161 -0.89 -15.45 -4.67
CA SER A 161 -1.81 -16.53 -5.05
C SER A 161 -1.63 -16.95 -6.52
N LYS A 162 -1.61 -15.99 -7.45
CA LYS A 162 -1.48 -16.27 -8.89
C LYS A 162 -0.09 -16.78 -9.25
N LEU A 163 0.98 -16.27 -8.61
CA LEU A 163 2.36 -16.71 -8.84
C LEU A 163 2.79 -17.90 -7.97
N LYS A 164 1.90 -18.39 -7.08
CA LYS A 164 2.15 -19.48 -6.13
C LYS A 164 3.40 -19.27 -5.26
N ILE A 165 3.62 -18.02 -4.84
CA ILE A 165 4.76 -17.64 -3.97
C ILE A 165 4.34 -17.81 -2.50
N THR A 166 5.16 -18.48 -1.71
CA THR A 166 4.92 -18.63 -0.27
C THR A 166 5.26 -17.35 0.51
N SER A 167 4.65 -17.17 1.68
CA SER A 167 4.95 -16.02 2.57
C SER A 167 6.42 -15.91 2.92
N THR A 168 7.12 -17.03 3.07
CA THR A 168 8.55 -17.04 3.38
C THR A 168 9.40 -16.60 2.20
N GLU A 169 9.08 -17.02 0.98
CA GLU A 169 9.79 -16.59 -0.24
C GLU A 169 9.62 -15.10 -0.49
N TRP A 170 8.40 -14.59 -0.37
CA TRP A 170 8.14 -13.16 -0.47
C TRP A 170 8.91 -12.39 0.59
N ALA A 171 8.81 -12.80 1.86
CA ALA A 171 9.46 -12.09 2.97
C ALA A 171 10.99 -12.02 2.83
N LYS A 172 11.64 -13.05 2.27
CA LYS A 172 13.10 -13.04 2.03
C LYS A 172 13.56 -11.90 1.12
N ILE A 173 12.70 -11.40 0.24
CA ILE A 173 13.02 -10.34 -0.71
C ILE A 173 12.33 -9.02 -0.30
N GLY A 174 11.02 -9.08 -0.03
CA GLY A 174 10.19 -7.94 0.29
C GLY A 174 10.58 -7.24 1.59
N LEU A 175 10.91 -8.00 2.65
CA LEU A 175 11.26 -7.39 3.94
C LEU A 175 12.60 -6.62 3.86
N PRO A 176 13.72 -7.18 3.37
CA PRO A 176 14.96 -6.41 3.22
C PRO A 176 14.81 -5.19 2.31
N ILE A 177 14.17 -5.35 1.14
CA ILE A 177 13.97 -4.24 0.20
C ILE A 177 13.14 -3.14 0.86
N GLY A 178 12.04 -3.49 1.52
CA GLY A 178 11.19 -2.51 2.17
C GLY A 178 11.89 -1.79 3.32
N VAL A 179 12.66 -2.47 4.16
CA VAL A 179 13.43 -1.83 5.25
C VAL A 179 14.48 -0.86 4.69
N ILE A 180 15.22 -1.26 3.64
CA ILE A 180 16.18 -0.39 2.96
C ILE A 180 15.47 0.83 2.37
N THR A 181 14.33 0.61 1.73
CA THR A 181 13.51 1.69 1.15
C THR A 181 12.98 2.63 2.22
N MET A 182 12.55 2.10 3.37
CA MET A 182 12.13 2.92 4.49
C MET A 182 13.27 3.78 5.02
N ALA A 183 14.47 3.21 5.20
CA ALA A 183 15.63 3.96 5.64
C ALA A 183 16.02 5.07 4.63
N LEU A 184 15.97 4.77 3.32
CA LEU A 184 16.25 5.74 2.27
C LEU A 184 15.24 6.89 2.27
N PHE A 185 13.94 6.58 2.33
CA PHE A 185 12.91 7.61 2.37
C PHE A 185 12.90 8.38 3.69
N TYR A 186 13.29 7.78 4.80
CA TYR A 186 13.50 8.50 6.05
C TYR A 186 14.53 9.63 5.88
N VAL A 187 15.65 9.35 5.21
CA VAL A 187 16.67 10.38 4.91
C VAL A 187 16.10 11.45 3.98
N ILE A 188 15.41 11.05 2.91
CA ILE A 188 14.80 11.98 1.94
C ILE A 188 13.75 12.89 2.60
N LEU A 189 12.95 12.38 3.55
CA LEU A 189 11.86 13.12 4.15
C LEU A 189 12.30 14.04 5.31
N PHE A 190 13.34 13.64 6.05
CA PHE A 190 13.64 14.27 7.34
C PHE A 190 15.05 14.83 7.47
N VAL A 191 15.93 14.60 6.49
CA VAL A 191 17.32 15.06 6.51
C VAL A 191 17.63 16.00 5.34
N ILE A 192 17.05 15.73 4.16
CA ILE A 192 17.19 16.53 2.93
C ILE A 192 16.04 17.52 2.83
#